data_AF-A0A4S2F9G3-F1
#
_entry.id   AF-A0A4S2F9G3-F1
#
_cell.length_a   1.000
_cell.length_b   1.000
_cell.length_c   1.000
_cell.angle_alpha   90.00
_cell.angle_beta   90.00
_cell.angle_gamma   90.00
#
_symmetry.space_group_name_H-M   'P 1'
#
loop_
_entity.id
_entity.type
_entity.pdbx_description
1 polymer ?
#
loop_
_entity_poly.entity_id
_entity_poly.type
_entity_poly.pdbx_seq_one_letter_code
_entity_poly.pdbx_strand_id
1 'polypeptide(L)'
;MRGQHAFRSRPSCRPDLRVVPAQQGKQDGIEKMRHVALLGGSFDPIHRGHLTMARTALEQLGADEVWFIPTYETPLKDRVLTSDSHRLAMIALAIQDEPRFRCDPIEVERAEKSYTIDTLRELTARYPDTKFTVLIGADQVAQFDRWRDHEQLLELADVVGVEREGSVGANPCGLPCVKMEAVPVSSSMVRLGQGLNYVDRRVLDYIYAHRLYVKDFIKSRVHEHRYLHSCSVADLCELFALENGYDPTKAYLAGLFHDVCKELAPSQMRAWIKAIAPKYLDAHPAIWHGFVGGQVVRSVFFMDDWQIANAIHWHVLGQSGDPYAMMVYCADKLDPLRGYDSYDLIEECKRDIYKGFEKTKAQNDEYVKKKENRK
;
A
#
# COMPACT_ATOMS: atom_id res chain seq x y z
N MET A 1 -41.46 -26.33 -28.35
CA MET A 1 -41.07 -25.03 -28.95
C MET A 1 -40.25 -24.28 -27.90
N ARG A 2 -38.92 -24.43 -27.93
CA ARG A 2 -37.91 -23.40 -28.30
C ARG A 2 -37.98 -22.11 -27.47
N GLY A 3 -36.93 -21.88 -26.68
CA GLY A 3 -36.65 -20.62 -26.00
C GLY A 3 -35.47 -20.70 -25.02
N GLN A 4 -34.32 -21.20 -25.46
CA GLN A 4 -33.07 -21.15 -24.68
C GLN A 4 -32.55 -19.71 -24.65
N HIS A 5 -32.51 -19.07 -23.48
CA HIS A 5 -31.78 -17.82 -23.28
C HIS A 5 -30.35 -18.15 -22.87
N ALA A 6 -29.44 -18.03 -23.83
CA ALA A 6 -28.01 -18.17 -23.65
C ALA A 6 -27.45 -16.99 -22.82
N PHE A 7 -26.86 -17.31 -21.67
CA PHE A 7 -25.98 -16.42 -20.92
C PHE A 7 -24.77 -16.06 -21.80
N ARG A 8 -24.69 -14.82 -22.26
CA ARG A 8 -23.50 -14.29 -22.93
C ARG A 8 -22.50 -13.86 -21.85
N SER A 9 -21.40 -14.60 -21.74
CA SER A 9 -20.21 -14.24 -20.97
C SER A 9 -19.66 -12.89 -21.44
N ARG A 10 -19.38 -11.99 -20.50
CA ARG A 10 -18.68 -10.73 -20.76
C ARG A 10 -17.20 -11.05 -21.08
N PRO A 11 -16.58 -10.44 -22.09
CA PRO A 11 -15.16 -10.63 -22.35
C PRO A 11 -14.34 -9.95 -21.25
N SER A 12 -13.30 -10.64 -20.80
CA SER A 12 -12.31 -10.12 -19.86
C SER A 12 -11.51 -9.00 -20.52
N CYS A 13 -11.60 -7.79 -19.98
CA CYS A 13 -10.70 -6.70 -20.32
C CYS A 13 -9.31 -6.99 -19.74
N ARG A 14 -8.47 -7.68 -20.50
CA ARG A 14 -7.02 -7.58 -20.35
C ARG A 14 -6.59 -6.23 -20.92
N PRO A 15 -5.77 -5.42 -20.22
CA PRO A 15 -5.16 -4.28 -20.85
C PRO A 15 -4.24 -4.78 -21.98
N ASP A 16 -4.56 -4.38 -23.20
CA ASP A 16 -3.78 -4.64 -24.41
C ASP A 16 -2.48 -3.82 -24.29
N LEU A 17 -1.44 -4.40 -23.68
CA LEU A 17 -0.07 -3.90 -23.67
C LEU A 17 0.48 -4.01 -25.10
N ARG A 18 0.04 -3.09 -25.97
CA ARG A 18 0.63 -2.95 -27.30
C ARG A 18 2.03 -2.42 -27.14
N VAL A 19 2.99 -3.27 -27.45
CA VAL A 19 4.36 -2.89 -27.80
C VAL A 19 4.26 -1.84 -28.91
N VAL A 20 4.54 -0.58 -28.58
CA VAL A 20 4.63 0.49 -29.55
C VAL A 20 5.95 0.28 -30.31
N PRO A 21 5.95 0.14 -31.65
CA PRO A 21 7.21 0.06 -32.39
C PRO A 21 7.92 1.40 -32.28
N ALA A 22 9.21 1.37 -31.93
CA ALA A 22 10.06 2.55 -31.96
C ALA A 22 10.07 3.15 -33.37
N GLN A 23 9.65 4.41 -33.51
CA GLN A 23 9.79 5.16 -34.76
C GLN A 23 11.29 5.41 -35.00
N GLN A 24 11.84 4.76 -36.02
CA GLN A 24 13.21 5.00 -36.48
C GLN A 24 13.27 6.29 -37.30
N GLY A 25 13.71 7.37 -36.68
CA GLY A 25 14.26 8.53 -37.39
C GLY A 25 15.71 8.24 -37.77
N LYS A 26 16.02 8.13 -39.05
CA LYS A 26 17.41 8.06 -39.54
C LYS A 26 18.05 9.44 -39.47
N GLN A 27 19.17 9.56 -38.75
CA GLN A 27 20.17 10.61 -38.94
C GLN A 27 21.55 9.96 -39.02
N ASP A 28 22.34 10.38 -40.01
CA ASP A 28 23.68 9.89 -40.28
C ASP A 28 24.68 10.26 -39.16
N GLY A 29 25.50 9.29 -38.74
CA GLY A 29 26.73 9.51 -37.96
C GLY A 29 26.75 8.86 -36.57
N ILE A 30 27.46 7.72 -36.46
CA ILE A 30 27.71 6.90 -35.25
C ILE A 30 26.42 6.58 -34.48
N GLU A 31 25.86 5.37 -34.67
CA GLU A 31 24.75 4.89 -33.83
C GLU A 31 25.18 4.96 -32.36
N LYS A 32 24.65 5.96 -31.65
CA LYS A 32 24.90 6.15 -30.22
C LYS A 32 24.22 4.97 -29.50
N MET A 33 25.03 4.05 -28.98
CA MET A 33 24.58 2.99 -28.08
C MET A 33 23.68 3.59 -26.99
N ARG A 34 22.45 3.10 -26.89
CA ARG A 34 21.49 3.58 -25.89
C ARG A 34 21.95 3.15 -24.51
N HIS A 35 21.92 4.05 -23.52
CA HIS A 35 22.31 3.74 -22.15
C HIS A 35 21.08 3.56 -21.27
N VAL A 36 20.87 2.33 -20.77
CA VAL A 36 19.73 1.99 -19.92
C VAL A 36 20.22 1.55 -18.55
N ALA A 37 19.72 2.23 -17.50
CA ALA A 37 19.94 1.78 -16.14
C ALA A 37 18.84 0.80 -15.71
N LEU A 38 19.22 -0.31 -15.09
CA LEU A 38 18.32 -1.35 -14.58
C LEU A 38 18.21 -1.21 -13.06
N LEU A 39 16.99 -1.05 -12.57
CA LEU A 39 16.69 -1.06 -11.15
C LEU A 39 15.91 -2.32 -10.82
N GLY A 40 16.60 -3.33 -10.30
CA GLY A 40 15.99 -4.58 -9.86
C GLY A 40 15.41 -4.49 -8.44
N GLY A 41 14.28 -5.13 -8.20
CA GLY A 41 13.73 -5.21 -6.84
C GLY A 41 12.34 -5.83 -6.75
N SER A 42 11.90 -6.13 -5.52
CA SER A 42 10.55 -6.65 -5.33
C SER A 42 9.47 -5.58 -5.51
N PHE A 43 9.78 -4.30 -5.27
CA PHE A 43 8.84 -3.16 -5.34
C PHE A 43 7.51 -3.43 -4.63
N ASP A 44 7.58 -3.82 -3.35
CA ASP A 44 6.44 -4.36 -2.62
C ASP A 44 6.14 -3.55 -1.34
N PRO A 45 5.66 -2.30 -1.45
CA PRO A 45 5.38 -1.57 -2.70
C PRO A 45 6.56 -0.68 -3.16
N ILE A 46 6.45 -0.13 -4.38
CA ILE A 46 7.30 0.97 -4.86
C ILE A 46 7.08 2.23 -4.00
N HIS A 47 8.12 3.08 -3.89
CA HIS A 47 8.12 4.28 -3.04
C HIS A 47 9.21 5.26 -3.52
N ARG A 48 9.23 6.47 -2.99
CA ARG A 48 10.11 7.58 -3.40
C ARG A 48 11.60 7.24 -3.33
N GLY A 49 12.02 6.36 -2.41
CA GLY A 49 13.40 5.84 -2.42
C GLY A 49 13.80 5.19 -3.75
N HIS A 50 12.95 4.36 -4.35
CA HIS A 50 13.20 3.75 -5.66
C HIS A 50 13.22 4.79 -6.77
N LEU A 51 12.27 5.74 -6.74
CA LEU A 51 12.20 6.81 -7.73
C LEU A 51 13.41 7.75 -7.66
N THR A 52 13.94 7.99 -6.47
CA THR A 52 15.13 8.83 -6.26
C THR A 52 16.38 8.13 -6.80
N MET A 53 16.50 6.82 -6.56
CA MET A 53 17.56 5.99 -7.14
C MET A 53 17.51 5.99 -8.69
N ALA A 54 16.32 5.85 -9.26
CA ALA A 54 16.12 5.94 -10.70
C ALA A 54 16.49 7.33 -11.27
N ARG A 55 16.03 8.43 -10.65
CA ARG A 55 16.41 9.80 -11.07
C ARG A 55 17.92 10.03 -10.98
N THR A 56 18.57 9.50 -9.94
CA THR A 56 20.03 9.59 -9.78
C THR A 56 20.77 8.98 -10.96
N ALA A 57 20.27 7.88 -11.53
CA ALA A 57 20.88 7.27 -12.72
C ALA A 57 20.71 8.13 -13.98
N LEU A 58 19.56 8.78 -14.16
CA LEU A 58 19.38 9.74 -15.26
C LEU A 58 20.33 10.94 -15.13
N GLU A 59 20.44 11.50 -13.92
CA GLU A 59 21.14 12.75 -13.67
C GLU A 59 22.66 12.61 -13.55
N GLN A 60 23.14 11.55 -12.88
CA GLN A 60 24.57 11.39 -12.57
C GLN A 60 25.27 10.37 -13.46
N LEU A 61 24.55 9.38 -13.99
CA LEU A 61 25.13 8.37 -14.88
C LEU A 61 24.89 8.66 -16.36
N GLY A 62 24.05 9.67 -16.66
CA GLY A 62 23.71 10.02 -18.04
C GLY A 62 22.89 8.96 -18.76
N ALA A 63 22.16 8.10 -18.01
CA ALA A 63 21.30 7.09 -18.60
C ALA A 63 20.19 7.75 -19.41
N ASP A 64 19.94 7.24 -20.62
CA ASP A 64 18.84 7.72 -21.47
C ASP A 64 17.49 7.28 -20.87
N GLU A 65 17.45 6.10 -20.24
CA GLU A 65 16.25 5.52 -19.58
C GLU A 65 16.60 4.72 -18.32
N VAL A 66 15.57 4.52 -17.47
CA VAL A 66 15.64 3.59 -16.34
C VAL A 66 14.54 2.55 -16.44
N TRP A 67 14.92 1.28 -16.41
CA TRP A 67 14.00 0.16 -16.43
C TRP A 67 13.91 -0.45 -15.04
N PHE A 68 12.71 -0.40 -14.48
CA PHE A 68 12.34 -1.10 -13.26
C PHE A 68 12.11 -2.57 -13.61
N ILE A 69 12.86 -3.46 -12.97
CA ILE A 69 12.83 -4.91 -13.19
C ILE A 69 12.24 -5.59 -11.94
N PRO A 70 10.92 -5.84 -11.90
CA PRO A 70 10.27 -6.43 -10.75
C PRO A 70 10.65 -7.91 -10.64
N THR A 71 11.17 -8.31 -9.49
CA THR A 71 11.56 -9.71 -9.27
C THR A 71 10.34 -10.62 -9.20
N TYR A 72 10.42 -11.84 -9.74
CA TYR A 72 9.39 -12.87 -9.54
C TYR A 72 9.49 -13.46 -8.13
N GLU A 73 10.62 -14.10 -7.82
CA GLU A 73 10.94 -14.64 -6.51
C GLU A 73 12.36 -14.21 -6.12
N THR A 74 12.52 -13.62 -4.93
CA THR A 74 13.84 -13.24 -4.42
C THR A 74 14.44 -14.41 -3.64
N PRO A 75 15.60 -14.97 -4.04
CA PRO A 75 16.22 -16.12 -3.35
C PRO A 75 16.59 -15.87 -1.88
N LEU A 76 16.60 -14.60 -1.44
CA LEU A 76 17.12 -14.15 -0.14
C LEU A 76 16.03 -13.76 0.88
N LYS A 77 14.74 -13.92 0.57
CA LYS A 77 13.64 -13.51 1.50
C LYS A 77 12.61 -14.61 1.67
N ASP A 78 12.40 -15.05 2.92
CA ASP A 78 11.42 -16.07 3.32
C ASP A 78 9.96 -15.57 3.41
N ARG A 79 9.58 -14.55 2.62
CA ARG A 79 8.22 -13.99 2.68
C ARG A 79 7.50 -14.09 1.35
N VAL A 80 6.19 -14.33 1.43
CA VAL A 80 5.28 -14.23 0.29
C VAL A 80 5.19 -12.77 -0.14
N LEU A 81 5.50 -12.50 -1.41
CA LEU A 81 5.35 -11.18 -2.01
C LEU A 81 3.88 -10.93 -2.37
N THR A 82 3.48 -9.66 -2.45
CA THR A 82 2.22 -9.30 -3.10
C THR A 82 2.24 -9.79 -4.54
N SER A 83 1.08 -10.19 -5.07
CA SER A 83 0.95 -10.70 -6.43
C SER A 83 1.62 -9.80 -7.46
N ASP A 84 2.21 -10.41 -8.48
CA ASP A 84 2.96 -9.69 -9.52
C ASP A 84 2.10 -8.64 -10.20
N SER A 85 0.82 -8.97 -10.45
CA SER A 85 -0.14 -8.04 -11.05
C SER A 85 -0.32 -6.74 -10.24
N HIS A 86 -0.37 -6.82 -8.91
CA HIS A 86 -0.47 -5.63 -8.05
C HIS A 86 0.84 -4.86 -8.02
N ARG A 87 1.99 -5.55 -7.97
CA ARG A 87 3.30 -4.89 -7.97
C ARG A 87 3.54 -4.15 -9.27
N LEU A 88 3.27 -4.79 -10.41
CA LEU A 88 3.34 -4.17 -11.74
C LEU A 88 2.40 -2.95 -11.86
N ALA A 89 1.15 -3.06 -11.38
CA ALA A 89 0.22 -1.95 -11.38
C ALA A 89 0.72 -0.77 -10.54
N MET A 90 1.22 -1.02 -9.33
CA MET A 90 1.78 0.03 -8.47
C MET A 90 3.02 0.68 -9.09
N ILE A 91 3.89 -0.07 -9.75
CA ILE A 91 5.05 0.49 -10.47
C ILE A 91 4.58 1.39 -11.62
N ALA A 92 3.66 0.90 -12.45
CA ALA A 92 3.10 1.68 -13.56
C ALA A 92 2.50 3.01 -13.07
N LEU A 93 1.73 2.98 -11.98
CA LEU A 93 1.17 4.19 -11.37
C LEU A 93 2.26 5.16 -10.87
N ALA A 94 3.34 4.66 -10.30
CA ALA A 94 4.40 5.49 -9.74
C ALA A 94 5.33 6.14 -10.78
N ILE A 95 5.46 5.54 -11.96
CA ILE A 95 6.41 5.99 -12.99
C ILE A 95 5.77 6.74 -14.16
N GLN A 96 4.44 6.78 -14.26
CA GLN A 96 3.72 7.26 -15.45
C GLN A 96 4.02 8.70 -15.88
N ASP A 97 4.47 9.57 -14.96
CA ASP A 97 4.77 10.97 -15.27
C ASP A 97 6.21 11.20 -15.76
N GLU A 98 7.04 10.16 -15.78
CA GLU A 98 8.43 10.23 -16.27
C GLU A 98 8.59 9.33 -17.50
N PRO A 99 8.60 9.88 -18.73
CA PRO A 99 8.64 9.09 -19.96
C PRO A 99 9.93 8.29 -20.15
N ARG A 100 11.00 8.63 -19.42
CA ARG A 100 12.26 7.87 -19.43
C ARG A 100 12.25 6.68 -18.47
N PHE A 101 11.19 6.52 -17.67
CA PHE A 101 11.01 5.36 -16.80
C PHE A 101 10.13 4.32 -17.48
N ARG A 102 10.58 3.07 -17.42
CA ARG A 102 9.87 1.91 -17.97
C ARG A 102 9.80 0.80 -16.93
N CYS A 103 8.69 0.08 -16.88
CA CYS A 103 8.61 -1.19 -16.17
C CYS A 103 8.83 -2.32 -17.17
N ASP A 104 9.82 -3.18 -16.93
CA ASP A 104 10.04 -4.37 -17.76
C ASP A 104 9.78 -5.64 -16.92
N PRO A 105 8.72 -6.41 -17.24
CA PRO A 105 8.31 -7.56 -16.45
C PRO A 105 9.11 -8.83 -16.76
N ILE A 106 10.23 -8.77 -17.48
CA ILE A 106 11.03 -9.91 -17.94
C ILE A 106 11.22 -11.03 -16.89
N GLU A 107 11.49 -10.69 -15.64
CA GLU A 107 11.67 -11.69 -14.58
C GLU A 107 10.35 -12.33 -14.13
N VAL A 108 9.28 -11.54 -14.05
CA VAL A 108 7.92 -12.02 -13.78
C VAL A 108 7.44 -12.95 -14.89
N GLU A 109 7.70 -12.59 -16.15
CA GLU A 109 7.33 -13.40 -17.32
C GLU A 109 8.10 -14.72 -17.39
N ARG A 110 9.36 -14.71 -16.97
CA ARG A 110 10.19 -15.93 -16.88
C ARG A 110 9.66 -16.90 -15.82
N ALA A 111 9.00 -16.41 -14.77
CA ALA A 111 8.39 -17.21 -13.70
C ALA A 111 9.36 -18.19 -13.00
N GLU A 112 10.63 -17.80 -12.91
CA GLU A 112 11.71 -18.54 -12.24
C GLU A 112 12.40 -17.64 -11.21
N LYS A 113 13.29 -18.23 -10.39
CA LYS A 113 14.11 -17.45 -9.45
C LYS A 113 14.86 -16.34 -10.19
N SER A 114 14.75 -15.12 -9.66
CA SER A 114 15.36 -13.93 -10.25
C SER A 114 16.87 -13.89 -9.99
N TYR A 115 17.68 -14.35 -10.94
CA TYR A 115 19.12 -14.08 -10.97
C TYR A 115 19.43 -12.98 -11.98
N THR A 116 20.13 -11.93 -11.55
CA THR A 116 20.48 -10.77 -12.38
C THR A 116 21.27 -11.16 -13.64
N ILE A 117 22.14 -12.17 -13.55
CA ILE A 117 22.91 -12.66 -14.71
C ILE A 117 21.99 -13.19 -15.82
N ASP A 118 20.95 -13.94 -15.47
CA ASP A 118 20.02 -14.51 -16.44
C ASP A 118 19.18 -13.41 -17.09
N THR A 119 18.80 -12.40 -16.30
CA THR A 119 18.15 -11.18 -16.81
C THR A 119 19.04 -10.40 -17.77
N LEU A 120 20.32 -10.19 -17.46
CA LEU A 120 21.24 -9.50 -18.36
C LEU A 120 21.49 -10.27 -19.65
N ARG A 121 21.71 -11.58 -19.59
CA ARG A 121 21.89 -12.41 -20.81
C ARG A 121 20.71 -12.25 -21.76
N GLU A 122 19.50 -12.26 -21.22
CA GLU A 122 18.27 -12.10 -21.99
C GLU A 122 18.08 -10.68 -22.52
N LEU A 123 18.36 -9.65 -21.71
CA LEU A 123 18.27 -8.25 -22.14
C LEU A 123 19.30 -7.91 -23.22
N THR A 124 20.56 -8.32 -23.05
CA THR A 124 21.62 -8.09 -24.05
C THR A 124 21.32 -8.81 -25.36
N ALA A 125 20.70 -10.00 -25.32
CA ALA A 125 20.25 -10.69 -26.54
C ALA A 125 19.08 -9.98 -27.23
N ARG A 126 18.13 -9.40 -26.45
CA ARG A 126 16.97 -8.67 -26.98
C ARG A 126 17.31 -7.26 -27.48
N TYR A 127 18.34 -6.63 -26.92
CA TYR A 127 18.73 -5.24 -27.20
C TYR A 127 20.25 -5.12 -27.40
N PRO A 128 20.78 -5.61 -28.54
CA PRO A 128 22.22 -5.65 -28.79
C PRO A 128 22.88 -4.25 -28.86
N ASP A 129 22.12 -3.23 -29.25
CA ASP A 129 22.61 -1.84 -29.37
C ASP A 129 22.40 -1.01 -28.09
N THR A 130 22.27 -1.69 -26.94
CA THR A 130 22.02 -1.08 -25.63
C THR A 130 23.12 -1.43 -24.64
N LYS A 131 23.69 -0.41 -24.01
CA LYS A 131 24.56 -0.54 -22.85
C LYS A 131 23.71 -0.56 -21.58
N PHE A 132 23.84 -1.61 -20.78
CA PHE A 132 23.14 -1.72 -19.50
C PHE A 132 24.02 -1.30 -18.31
N THR A 133 23.39 -0.67 -17.33
CA THR A 133 23.98 -0.42 -16.00
C THR A 133 23.04 -0.93 -14.92
N VAL A 134 23.48 -1.87 -14.08
CA VAL A 134 22.71 -2.37 -12.94
C VAL A 134 22.91 -1.44 -11.75
N LEU A 135 21.82 -0.89 -11.23
CA LEU A 135 21.82 -0.09 -10.01
C LEU A 135 21.56 -0.98 -8.81
N ILE A 136 22.44 -0.91 -7.80
CA ILE A 136 22.30 -1.68 -6.56
C ILE A 136 22.45 -0.78 -5.33
N GLY A 137 21.73 -1.09 -4.25
CA GLY A 137 21.88 -0.37 -2.99
C GLY A 137 23.19 -0.71 -2.28
N ALA A 138 23.63 0.15 -1.35
CA ALA A 138 24.85 -0.08 -0.57
C ALA A 138 24.88 -1.43 0.18
N ASP A 139 23.71 -1.95 0.60
CA ASP A 139 23.57 -3.27 1.21
C ASP A 139 23.83 -4.42 0.22
N GLN A 140 23.54 -4.21 -1.07
CA GLN A 140 23.81 -5.17 -2.14
C GLN A 140 25.26 -5.08 -2.62
N VAL A 141 25.87 -3.88 -2.62
CA VAL A 141 27.31 -3.70 -2.92
C VAL A 141 28.17 -4.56 -1.99
N ALA A 142 27.85 -4.57 -0.69
CA ALA A 142 28.58 -5.31 0.34
C ALA A 142 28.53 -6.84 0.19
N GLN A 143 27.66 -7.37 -0.67
CA GLN A 143 27.49 -8.81 -0.89
C GLN A 143 27.52 -9.18 -2.39
N PHE A 144 28.02 -8.28 -3.24
CA PHE A 144 28.01 -8.49 -4.69
C PHE A 144 28.87 -9.69 -5.12
N ASP A 145 29.96 -9.98 -4.39
CA ASP A 145 30.80 -11.18 -4.53
C ASP A 145 30.03 -12.50 -4.33
N ARG A 146 28.86 -12.44 -3.69
CA ARG A 146 27.99 -13.60 -3.46
C ARG A 146 26.91 -13.75 -4.53
N TRP A 147 26.82 -12.82 -5.49
CA TRP A 147 25.87 -12.92 -6.59
C TRP A 147 26.31 -14.02 -7.56
N ARG A 148 25.33 -14.75 -8.11
CA ARG A 148 25.60 -15.80 -9.10
C ARG A 148 26.28 -15.20 -10.33
N ASP A 149 27.42 -15.76 -10.70
CA ASP A 149 28.21 -15.36 -11.86
C ASP A 149 28.58 -13.85 -11.83
N HIS A 150 28.93 -13.31 -10.65
CA HIS A 150 29.20 -11.87 -10.47
C HIS A 150 30.32 -11.32 -11.37
N GLU A 151 31.33 -12.13 -11.73
CA GLU A 151 32.38 -11.71 -12.67
C GLU A 151 31.82 -11.53 -14.08
N GLN A 152 30.99 -12.46 -14.55
CA GLN A 152 30.34 -12.37 -15.85
C GLN A 152 29.30 -11.23 -15.91
N LEU A 153 28.65 -10.92 -14.78
CA LEU A 153 27.78 -9.74 -14.65
C LEU A 153 28.51 -8.45 -15.05
N LEU A 154 29.78 -8.31 -14.64
CA LEU A 154 30.62 -7.15 -14.96
C LEU A 154 31.08 -7.12 -16.43
N GLU A 155 31.04 -8.25 -17.14
CA GLU A 155 31.30 -8.31 -18.59
C GLU A 155 30.06 -7.87 -19.40
N LEU A 156 28.85 -8.09 -18.88
CA LEU A 156 27.60 -7.81 -19.56
C LEU A 156 27.02 -6.41 -19.28
N ALA A 157 27.35 -5.83 -18.13
CA ALA A 157 26.84 -4.52 -17.72
C ALA A 157 27.79 -3.81 -16.75
N ASP A 158 27.72 -2.47 -16.71
CA ASP A 158 28.27 -1.74 -15.57
C ASP A 158 27.42 -2.06 -14.32
N VAL A 159 28.03 -2.13 -13.15
CA VAL A 159 27.31 -2.25 -11.88
C VAL A 159 27.66 -1.06 -11.00
N VAL A 160 26.65 -0.30 -10.59
CA VAL A 160 26.82 0.95 -9.84
C VAL A 160 26.07 0.87 -8.51
N GLY A 161 26.80 1.09 -7.43
CA GLY A 161 26.26 1.25 -6.08
C GLY A 161 25.59 2.61 -5.88
N VAL A 162 24.48 2.65 -5.15
CA VAL A 162 23.79 3.89 -4.79
C VAL A 162 23.84 4.10 -3.28
N GLU A 163 24.50 5.18 -2.87
CA GLU A 163 24.71 5.53 -1.47
C GLU A 163 23.51 6.30 -0.91
N ARG A 164 22.81 5.72 0.07
CA ARG A 164 21.61 6.34 0.68
C ARG A 164 21.91 7.16 1.94
N GLU A 165 22.95 6.79 2.70
CA GLU A 165 23.24 7.33 4.05
C GLU A 165 24.71 7.80 4.22
N GLY A 166 25.39 8.12 3.12
CA GLY A 166 26.70 8.80 3.15
C GLY A 166 27.93 7.90 3.21
N SER A 167 27.79 6.57 3.27
CA SER A 167 28.86 5.64 2.92
C SER A 167 28.33 4.32 2.38
N VAL A 168 29.08 3.74 1.44
CA VAL A 168 29.01 2.32 1.12
C VAL A 168 29.95 1.63 2.09
N GLY A 169 29.43 0.65 2.85
CA GLY A 169 30.23 -0.10 3.83
C GLY A 169 31.30 -0.96 3.16
N ALA A 170 31.19 -2.27 3.29
CA ALA A 170 32.06 -3.17 2.53
C ALA A 170 31.78 -3.02 1.02
N ASN A 171 32.82 -2.98 0.21
CA ASN A 171 32.74 -3.00 -1.25
C ASN A 171 33.82 -3.95 -1.79
N PRO A 172 33.62 -5.28 -1.63
CA PRO A 172 34.66 -6.28 -1.92
C PRO A 172 35.09 -6.29 -3.39
N CYS A 173 34.20 -5.88 -4.30
CA CYS A 173 34.45 -5.88 -5.74
C CYS A 173 34.86 -4.50 -6.30
N GLY A 174 35.02 -3.47 -5.45
CA GLY A 174 35.46 -2.14 -5.89
C GLY A 174 34.49 -1.44 -6.84
N LEU A 175 33.18 -1.67 -6.70
CA LEU A 175 32.17 -1.14 -7.60
C LEU A 175 32.09 0.40 -7.52
N PRO A 176 31.91 1.11 -8.65
CA PRO A 176 31.66 2.55 -8.66
C PRO A 176 30.37 2.87 -7.91
N CYS A 177 30.34 4.01 -7.21
CA CYS A 177 29.21 4.41 -6.39
C CYS A 177 28.80 5.86 -6.65
N VAL A 178 27.50 6.13 -6.64
CA VAL A 178 26.90 7.47 -6.77
C VAL A 178 26.07 7.81 -5.55
N LYS A 179 26.07 9.10 -5.19
CA LYS A 179 25.34 9.60 -4.01
C LYS A 179 23.95 10.03 -4.42
N MET A 180 22.93 9.54 -3.70
CA MET A 180 21.56 10.03 -3.86
C MET A 180 21.13 10.86 -2.65
N GLU A 181 20.09 11.68 -2.83
CA GLU A 181 19.41 12.31 -1.70
C GLU A 181 18.80 11.23 -0.77
N ALA A 182 19.07 11.35 0.53
CA ALA A 182 18.57 10.40 1.52
C ALA A 182 17.03 10.48 1.61
N VAL A 183 16.35 9.36 1.34
CA VAL A 183 14.90 9.22 1.55
C VAL A 183 14.67 8.17 2.63
N PRO A 184 14.19 8.56 3.84
CA PRO A 184 14.08 7.67 5.00
C PRO A 184 12.82 6.80 4.91
N VAL A 185 12.79 5.91 3.91
CA VAL A 185 11.70 4.97 3.66
C VAL A 185 12.24 3.63 3.17
N SER A 186 11.55 2.57 3.56
CA SER A 186 11.67 1.23 2.97
C SER A 186 10.28 0.65 2.70
N SER A 187 10.18 -0.28 1.76
CA SER A 187 8.91 -1.00 1.54
C SER A 187 8.42 -1.71 2.81
N SER A 188 9.33 -2.18 3.68
CA SER A 188 8.96 -2.77 4.97
C SER A 188 8.25 -1.80 5.89
N MET A 189 8.73 -0.55 5.98
CA MET A 189 8.03 0.51 6.72
C MET A 189 6.67 0.79 6.12
N VAL A 190 6.59 0.91 4.78
CA VAL A 190 5.32 1.19 4.09
C VAL A 190 4.28 0.11 4.36
N ARG A 191 4.66 -1.18 4.36
CA ARG A 191 3.75 -2.29 4.69
C ARG A 191 3.25 -2.26 6.14
N LEU A 192 3.96 -1.58 7.04
CA LEU A 192 3.50 -1.32 8.42
C LEU A 192 2.77 0.03 8.54
N GLY A 193 2.40 0.66 7.42
CA GLY A 193 1.73 1.95 7.40
C GLY A 193 2.61 3.11 7.85
N GLN A 194 3.94 2.99 7.72
CA GLN A 194 4.92 4.02 8.09
C GLN A 194 5.58 4.61 6.83
N GLY A 195 5.92 5.90 6.86
CA GLY A 195 6.55 6.54 5.70
C GLY A 195 5.64 6.63 4.46
N LEU A 196 4.32 6.61 4.65
CA LEU A 196 3.34 6.68 3.56
C LEU A 196 3.41 8.00 2.77
N ASN A 197 3.91 9.07 3.40
CA ASN A 197 4.22 10.35 2.74
C ASN A 197 5.33 10.24 1.67
N TYR A 198 6.03 9.11 1.61
CA TYR A 198 7.01 8.79 0.58
C TYR A 198 6.46 7.85 -0.49
N VAL A 199 5.15 7.60 -0.53
CA VAL A 199 4.49 6.77 -1.55
C VAL A 199 3.66 7.69 -2.44
N ASP A 200 3.69 7.45 -3.75
CA ASP A 200 2.86 8.20 -4.70
C ASP A 200 1.39 8.06 -4.33
N ARG A 201 0.62 9.14 -4.44
CA ARG A 201 -0.78 9.14 -4.00
C ARG A 201 -1.61 8.10 -4.74
N ARG A 202 -1.36 7.91 -6.04
CA ARG A 202 -2.08 6.93 -6.87
C ARG A 202 -1.77 5.50 -6.43
N VAL A 203 -0.56 5.25 -5.94
CA VAL A 203 -0.17 3.96 -5.36
C VAL A 203 -0.86 3.75 -4.02
N LEU A 204 -0.98 4.76 -3.17
CA LEU A 204 -1.74 4.67 -1.92
C LEU A 204 -3.23 4.39 -2.18
N ASP A 205 -3.84 5.10 -3.13
CA ASP A 205 -5.25 4.88 -3.49
C ASP A 205 -5.45 3.44 -4.03
N TYR A 206 -4.50 2.93 -4.82
CA TYR A 206 -4.50 1.53 -5.27
C TYR A 206 -4.38 0.54 -4.11
N ILE A 207 -3.49 0.79 -3.15
CA ILE A 207 -3.32 -0.02 -1.94
C ILE A 207 -4.64 -0.11 -1.17
N TYR A 208 -5.34 1.01 -0.98
CA TYR A 208 -6.62 1.04 -0.27
C TYR A 208 -7.74 0.34 -1.06
N ALA A 209 -7.87 0.62 -2.36
CA ALA A 209 -8.88 0.01 -3.22
C ALA A 209 -8.76 -1.52 -3.29
N HIS A 210 -7.53 -2.04 -3.24
CA HIS A 210 -7.23 -3.48 -3.26
C HIS A 210 -6.95 -4.08 -1.88
N ARG A 211 -7.11 -3.30 -0.79
CA ARG A 211 -6.88 -3.71 0.60
C ARG A 211 -5.50 -4.35 0.83
N LEU A 212 -4.48 -3.86 0.12
CA LEU A 212 -3.10 -4.33 0.27
C LEU A 212 -2.53 -3.79 1.59
N TYR A 213 -1.88 -4.64 2.39
CA TYR A 213 -1.20 -4.27 3.64
C TYR A 213 -2.05 -3.62 4.75
N VAL A 214 -3.31 -3.25 4.49
CA VAL A 214 -4.14 -2.46 5.43
C VAL A 214 -4.35 -3.15 6.78
N LYS A 215 -4.35 -4.49 6.81
CA LYS A 215 -4.39 -5.25 8.07
C LYS A 215 -3.11 -5.07 8.89
N ASP A 216 -1.95 -5.07 8.25
CA ASP A 216 -0.65 -4.85 8.90
C ASP A 216 -0.51 -3.40 9.42
N PHE A 217 -1.16 -2.43 8.76
CA PHE A 217 -1.22 -1.05 9.23
C PHE A 217 -1.88 -0.95 10.61
N ILE A 218 -2.92 -1.74 10.84
CA ILE A 218 -3.60 -1.83 12.15
C ILE A 218 -2.81 -2.71 13.12
N LYS A 219 -2.40 -3.90 12.70
CA LYS A 219 -1.69 -4.87 13.55
C LYS A 219 -0.41 -4.31 14.17
N SER A 220 0.27 -3.40 13.48
CA SER A 220 1.47 -2.71 13.97
C SER A 220 1.23 -1.61 15.01
N ARG A 221 -0.04 -1.27 15.30
CA ARG A 221 -0.43 -0.13 16.16
C ARG A 221 -1.30 -0.51 17.35
N VAL A 222 -1.89 -1.70 17.32
CA VAL A 222 -2.77 -2.17 18.39
C VAL A 222 -2.41 -3.59 18.82
N HIS A 223 -2.73 -3.94 20.05
CA HIS A 223 -2.62 -5.29 20.59
C HIS A 223 -3.48 -6.28 19.82
N GLU A 224 -3.13 -7.57 19.90
CA GLU A 224 -3.76 -8.65 19.14
C GLU A 224 -5.29 -8.69 19.28
N HIS A 225 -5.82 -8.58 20.50
CA HIS A 225 -7.26 -8.58 20.72
C HIS A 225 -7.99 -7.40 20.03
N ARG A 226 -7.35 -6.22 19.96
CA ARG A 226 -7.88 -5.05 19.24
C ARG A 226 -7.79 -5.21 17.73
N TYR A 227 -6.72 -5.83 17.26
CA TYR A 227 -6.57 -6.15 15.84
C TYR A 227 -7.67 -7.12 15.38
N LEU A 228 -7.94 -8.18 16.14
CA LEU A 228 -9.03 -9.13 15.85
C LEU A 228 -10.40 -8.44 15.89
N HIS A 229 -10.65 -7.61 16.91
CA HIS A 229 -11.85 -6.77 17.00
C HIS A 229 -12.03 -5.88 15.76
N SER A 230 -10.97 -5.18 15.35
CA SER A 230 -11.00 -4.30 14.18
C SER A 230 -11.29 -5.06 12.88
N CYS A 231 -10.76 -6.28 12.74
CA CYS A 231 -11.08 -7.14 11.59
C CYS A 231 -12.55 -7.56 11.58
N SER A 232 -13.09 -8.01 12.73
CA SER A 232 -14.50 -8.40 12.86
C SER A 232 -15.45 -7.23 12.57
N VAL A 233 -15.14 -6.04 13.09
CA VAL A 233 -15.89 -4.80 12.82
C VAL A 233 -15.83 -4.44 11.33
N ALA A 234 -14.67 -4.59 10.68
CA ALA A 234 -14.53 -4.35 9.24
C ALA A 234 -15.43 -5.28 8.41
N ASP A 235 -15.46 -6.57 8.73
CA ASP A 235 -16.27 -7.58 8.04
C ASP A 235 -17.78 -7.28 8.22
N LEU A 236 -18.22 -6.87 9.42
CA LEU A 236 -19.59 -6.42 9.65
C LEU A 236 -19.95 -5.14 8.88
N CYS A 237 -19.05 -4.15 8.86
CA CYS A 237 -19.28 -2.92 8.11
C CYS A 237 -19.41 -3.20 6.61
N GLU A 238 -18.57 -4.07 6.06
CA GLU A 238 -18.68 -4.53 4.68
C GLU A 238 -20.03 -5.20 4.41
N LEU A 239 -20.46 -6.11 5.30
CA LEU A 239 -21.75 -6.77 5.17
C LEU A 239 -22.92 -5.78 5.20
N PHE A 240 -22.91 -4.84 6.15
CA PHE A 240 -23.94 -3.80 6.22
C PHE A 240 -23.97 -2.94 4.97
N ALA A 241 -22.81 -2.55 4.44
CA ALA A 241 -22.73 -1.76 3.24
C ALA A 241 -23.27 -2.50 2.01
N LEU A 242 -22.91 -3.78 1.83
CA LEU A 242 -23.40 -4.61 0.73
C LEU A 242 -24.94 -4.72 0.74
N GLU A 243 -25.53 -5.06 1.88
CA GLU A 243 -26.97 -5.29 2.00
C GLU A 243 -27.79 -3.99 1.89
N ASN A 244 -27.19 -2.84 2.24
CA ASN A 244 -27.84 -1.53 2.14
C ASN A 244 -27.47 -0.75 0.85
N GLY A 245 -26.72 -1.34 -0.09
CA GLY A 245 -26.40 -0.72 -1.38
C GLY A 245 -25.34 0.39 -1.34
N TYR A 246 -24.40 0.33 -0.39
CA TYR A 246 -23.27 1.26 -0.24
C TYR A 246 -21.95 0.63 -0.70
N ASP A 247 -20.87 1.43 -0.75
CA ASP A 247 -19.54 0.95 -1.12
C ASP A 247 -18.94 0.05 -0.01
N PRO A 248 -18.77 -1.26 -0.27
CA PRO A 248 -18.28 -2.20 0.74
C PRO A 248 -16.83 -1.95 1.13
N THR A 249 -15.98 -1.52 0.20
CA THR A 249 -14.56 -1.25 0.48
C THR A 249 -14.40 -0.03 1.37
N LYS A 250 -15.22 1.01 1.13
CA LYS A 250 -15.24 2.18 2.00
C LYS A 250 -15.65 1.82 3.42
N ALA A 251 -16.74 1.06 3.59
CA ALA A 251 -17.22 0.63 4.89
C ALA A 251 -16.23 -0.30 5.60
N TYR A 252 -15.62 -1.23 4.87
CA TYR A 252 -14.57 -2.11 5.39
C TYR A 252 -13.38 -1.29 5.93
N LEU A 253 -12.87 -0.31 5.18
CA LEU A 253 -11.75 0.51 5.63
C LEU A 253 -12.12 1.36 6.85
N ALA A 254 -13.33 1.94 6.88
CA ALA A 254 -13.81 2.68 8.04
C ALA A 254 -13.89 1.80 9.30
N GLY A 255 -14.44 0.58 9.16
CA GLY A 255 -14.49 -0.41 10.24
C GLY A 255 -13.12 -0.89 10.68
N LEU A 256 -12.20 -1.16 9.75
CA LEU A 256 -10.85 -1.64 10.07
C LEU A 256 -10.02 -0.58 10.85
N PHE A 257 -10.21 0.70 10.54
CA PHE A 257 -9.43 1.80 11.14
C PHE A 257 -10.10 2.45 12.36
N HIS A 258 -11.32 2.05 12.74
CA HIS A 258 -12.10 2.76 13.77
C HIS A 258 -11.35 2.92 15.11
N ASP A 259 -10.61 1.87 15.53
CA ASP A 259 -9.89 1.80 16.80
C ASP A 259 -8.37 2.05 16.62
N VAL A 260 -7.90 2.58 15.48
CA VAL A 260 -6.46 2.74 15.19
C VAL A 260 -5.70 3.60 16.21
N CYS A 261 -6.40 4.47 16.94
CA CYS A 261 -5.85 5.33 17.98
C CYS A 261 -6.17 4.86 19.40
N LYS A 262 -6.75 3.67 19.58
CA LYS A 262 -7.27 3.20 20.87
C LYS A 262 -6.21 3.04 21.95
N GLU A 263 -4.99 2.71 21.55
CA GLU A 263 -3.86 2.45 22.46
C GLU A 263 -2.94 3.65 22.64
N LEU A 264 -3.28 4.79 22.02
CA LEU A 264 -2.57 6.04 22.30
C LEU A 264 -2.88 6.50 23.72
N ALA A 265 -1.85 6.92 24.45
CA ALA A 265 -2.02 7.51 25.76
C ALA A 265 -2.77 8.86 25.64
N PRO A 266 -3.58 9.25 26.64
CA PRO A 266 -4.25 10.56 26.65
C PRO A 266 -3.30 11.74 26.44
N SER A 267 -2.06 11.66 26.96
CA SER A 267 -1.02 12.68 26.77
C SER A 267 -0.64 12.86 25.29
N GLN A 268 -0.62 11.78 24.50
CA GLN A 268 -0.34 11.81 23.07
C GLN A 268 -1.52 12.38 22.27
N MET A 269 -2.76 12.12 22.71
CA MET A 269 -3.98 12.60 22.04
C MET A 269 -4.37 14.04 22.41
N ARG A 270 -3.89 14.57 23.54
CA ARG A 270 -4.35 15.86 24.08
C ARG A 270 -4.18 17.03 23.10
N ALA A 271 -3.03 17.12 22.43
CA ALA A 271 -2.78 18.17 21.44
C ALA A 271 -3.73 18.08 20.25
N TRP A 272 -4.03 16.85 19.79
CA TRP A 272 -4.99 16.60 18.72
C TRP A 272 -6.40 17.05 19.11
N ILE A 273 -6.91 16.59 20.26
CA ILE A 273 -8.26 16.94 20.74
C ILE A 273 -8.41 18.45 20.93
N LYS A 274 -7.40 19.11 21.49
CA LYS A 274 -7.41 20.56 21.64
C LYS A 274 -7.57 21.29 20.28
N ALA A 275 -6.97 20.75 19.22
CA ALA A 275 -7.04 21.33 17.88
C ALA A 275 -8.35 21.00 17.15
N ILE A 276 -8.80 19.75 17.20
CA ILE A 276 -9.90 19.26 16.33
C ILE A 276 -11.27 19.25 17.02
N ALA A 277 -11.31 19.14 18.34
CA ALA A 277 -12.53 18.89 19.11
C ALA A 277 -12.47 19.49 20.53
N PRO A 278 -12.16 20.80 20.69
CA PRO A 278 -11.87 21.41 22.00
C PRO A 278 -13.03 21.29 23.00
N LYS A 279 -14.28 21.20 22.52
CA LYS A 279 -15.47 21.00 23.37
C LYS A 279 -15.49 19.67 24.14
N TYR A 280 -14.68 18.68 23.74
CA TYR A 280 -14.58 17.37 24.41
C TYR A 280 -13.27 17.23 25.21
N LEU A 281 -12.52 18.31 25.41
CA LEU A 281 -11.23 18.27 26.12
C LEU A 281 -11.38 17.85 27.60
N ASP A 282 -12.53 18.15 28.22
CA ASP A 282 -12.84 17.77 29.60
C ASP A 282 -13.66 16.46 29.68
N ALA A 283 -14.01 15.85 28.54
CA ALA A 283 -14.71 14.57 28.51
C ALA A 283 -13.76 13.41 28.84
N HIS A 284 -14.33 12.27 29.23
CA HIS A 284 -13.54 11.08 29.57
C HIS A 284 -12.61 10.66 28.41
N PRO A 285 -11.28 10.53 28.60
CA PRO A 285 -10.32 10.33 27.50
C PRO A 285 -10.57 9.10 26.61
N ALA A 286 -11.31 8.10 27.12
CA ALA A 286 -11.70 6.94 26.34
C ALA A 286 -12.47 7.26 25.06
N ILE A 287 -13.11 8.43 24.92
CA ILE A 287 -13.81 8.80 23.68
C ILE A 287 -12.90 9.49 22.65
N TRP A 288 -11.72 9.96 23.07
CA TRP A 288 -10.85 10.78 22.24
C TRP A 288 -10.29 10.05 21.02
N HIS A 289 -10.07 8.73 21.13
CA HIS A 289 -9.53 7.92 20.03
C HIS A 289 -10.39 7.97 18.76
N GLY A 290 -11.72 8.11 18.86
CA GLY A 290 -12.58 8.28 17.69
C GLY A 290 -12.23 9.57 16.94
N PHE A 291 -12.28 10.69 17.66
CA PHE A 291 -11.95 12.02 17.12
C PHE A 291 -10.55 12.07 16.51
N VAL A 292 -9.55 11.60 17.26
CA VAL A 292 -8.15 11.58 16.80
C VAL A 292 -7.98 10.61 15.64
N GLY A 293 -8.61 9.43 15.67
CA GLY A 293 -8.59 8.43 14.60
C GLY A 293 -9.10 8.99 13.28
N GLY A 294 -10.19 9.75 13.31
CA GLY A 294 -10.73 10.42 12.11
C GLY A 294 -9.77 11.43 11.50
N GLN A 295 -8.91 12.07 12.31
CA GLN A 295 -7.86 12.95 11.77
C GLN A 295 -6.62 12.17 11.33
N VAL A 296 -6.22 11.13 12.08
CA VAL A 296 -5.06 10.28 11.79
C VAL A 296 -5.22 9.56 10.46
N VAL A 297 -6.43 9.08 10.12
CA VAL A 297 -6.68 8.44 8.81
C VAL A 297 -6.39 9.40 7.65
N ARG A 298 -6.66 10.69 7.82
CA ARG A 298 -6.41 11.71 6.79
C ARG A 298 -4.95 12.16 6.75
N SER A 299 -4.36 12.42 7.91
CA SER A 299 -3.03 13.08 7.98
C SER A 299 -1.86 12.11 8.00
N VAL A 300 -2.05 10.88 8.49
CA VAL A 300 -0.98 9.87 8.61
C VAL A 300 -1.13 8.79 7.55
N PHE A 301 -2.37 8.34 7.33
CA PHE A 301 -2.67 7.34 6.31
C PHE A 301 -3.02 7.96 4.96
N PHE A 302 -3.12 9.28 4.85
CA PHE A 302 -3.43 9.96 3.57
C PHE A 302 -4.69 9.40 2.89
N MET A 303 -5.66 8.91 3.65
CA MET A 303 -6.93 8.46 3.12
C MET A 303 -7.85 9.67 2.99
N ASP A 304 -7.99 10.19 1.77
CA ASP A 304 -8.80 11.39 1.50
C ASP A 304 -10.24 11.04 1.15
N ASP A 305 -10.91 10.37 2.08
CA ASP A 305 -12.35 10.13 2.03
C ASP A 305 -12.99 10.67 3.31
N TRP A 306 -13.84 11.69 3.15
CA TRP A 306 -14.46 12.36 4.28
C TRP A 306 -15.44 11.45 5.04
N GLN A 307 -16.09 10.49 4.36
CA GLN A 307 -17.04 9.56 5.00
C GLN A 307 -16.30 8.56 5.89
N ILE A 308 -15.14 8.06 5.44
CA ILE A 308 -14.30 7.21 6.28
C ILE A 308 -13.83 7.97 7.53
N ALA A 309 -13.29 9.17 7.33
CA ALA A 309 -12.83 10.00 8.46
C ALA A 309 -13.97 10.34 9.42
N ASN A 310 -15.15 10.68 8.90
CA ASN A 310 -16.35 10.98 9.67
C ASN A 310 -16.87 9.76 10.45
N ALA A 311 -16.87 8.59 9.82
CA ALA A 311 -17.29 7.34 10.45
C ALA A 311 -16.41 7.00 11.65
N ILE A 312 -15.08 7.07 11.48
CA ILE A 312 -14.11 6.85 12.57
C ILE A 312 -14.28 7.94 13.65
N HIS A 313 -14.45 9.20 13.27
CA HIS A 313 -14.61 10.31 14.21
C HIS A 313 -15.79 10.10 15.17
N TRP A 314 -16.92 9.62 14.66
CA TRP A 314 -18.16 9.52 15.41
C TRP A 314 -18.51 8.13 15.91
N HIS A 315 -17.74 7.08 15.60
CA HIS A 315 -18.11 5.70 15.93
C HIS A 315 -18.32 5.45 17.43
N VAL A 316 -17.71 6.24 18.31
CA VAL A 316 -17.87 6.07 19.76
C VAL A 316 -19.23 6.62 20.24
N LEU A 317 -19.64 7.77 19.70
CA LEU A 317 -20.77 8.56 20.20
C LEU A 317 -22.04 8.38 19.36
N GLY A 318 -21.93 7.92 18.10
CA GLY A 318 -23.07 7.76 17.21
C GLY A 318 -23.82 9.08 16.97
N GLN A 319 -23.10 10.17 16.70
CA GLN A 319 -23.69 11.51 16.50
C GLN A 319 -23.75 11.95 15.03
N SER A 320 -23.26 11.12 14.11
CA SER A 320 -23.32 11.40 12.67
C SER A 320 -24.57 10.78 12.04
N GLY A 321 -25.20 11.55 11.14
CA GLY A 321 -26.29 11.08 10.28
C GLY A 321 -25.83 10.36 9.00
N ASP A 322 -24.51 10.34 8.73
CA ASP A 322 -23.95 9.61 7.57
C ASP A 322 -24.03 8.08 7.78
N PRO A 323 -24.44 7.32 6.74
CA PRO A 323 -24.66 5.88 6.85
C PRO A 323 -23.39 5.08 7.17
N TYR A 324 -22.20 5.49 6.70
CA TYR A 324 -20.96 4.77 7.06
C TYR A 324 -20.63 4.95 8.54
N ALA A 325 -20.90 6.13 9.11
CA ALA A 325 -20.76 6.34 10.55
C ALA A 325 -21.73 5.48 11.36
N MET A 326 -22.97 5.32 10.88
CA MET A 326 -23.95 4.41 11.48
C MET A 326 -23.47 2.95 11.42
N MET A 327 -22.92 2.50 10.28
CA MET A 327 -22.36 1.16 10.11
C MET A 327 -21.23 0.89 11.11
N VAL A 328 -20.25 1.79 11.22
CA VAL A 328 -19.13 1.59 12.15
C VAL A 328 -19.61 1.61 13.60
N TYR A 329 -20.53 2.52 13.96
CA TYR A 329 -21.13 2.52 15.31
C TYR A 329 -21.83 1.20 15.60
N CYS A 330 -22.68 0.70 14.69
CA CYS A 330 -23.38 -0.55 14.87
C CYS A 330 -22.40 -1.72 14.95
N ALA A 331 -21.47 -1.83 14.01
CA ALA A 331 -20.50 -2.93 13.99
C ALA A 331 -19.64 -2.98 15.25
N ASP A 332 -19.16 -1.84 15.77
CA ASP A 332 -18.41 -1.78 17.04
C ASP A 332 -19.23 -2.32 18.23
N LYS A 333 -20.53 -1.96 18.29
CA LYS A 333 -21.46 -2.39 19.35
C LYS A 333 -22.07 -3.76 19.12
N LEU A 334 -22.01 -4.33 17.92
CA LEU A 334 -22.63 -5.61 17.61
C LEU A 334 -21.61 -6.70 17.31
N ASP A 335 -20.31 -6.38 17.35
CA ASP A 335 -19.23 -7.32 17.10
C ASP A 335 -19.43 -8.64 17.90
N PRO A 336 -19.52 -9.80 17.22
CA PRO A 336 -19.68 -11.11 17.86
C PRO A 336 -18.61 -11.44 18.90
N LEU A 337 -17.41 -10.84 18.79
CA LEU A 337 -16.34 -11.05 19.78
C LEU A 337 -16.62 -10.37 21.13
N ARG A 338 -17.69 -9.58 21.26
CA ARG A 338 -18.11 -8.92 22.51
C ARG A 338 -18.78 -9.88 23.51
N GLY A 339 -19.13 -11.10 23.09
CA GLY A 339 -19.59 -12.17 24.00
C GLY A 339 -21.06 -12.10 24.42
N TYR A 340 -21.89 -11.32 23.73
CA TYR A 340 -23.35 -11.34 23.85
C TYR A 340 -24.00 -11.60 22.49
N ASP A 341 -25.25 -12.05 22.51
CA ASP A 341 -26.04 -12.27 21.30
C ASP A 341 -26.48 -10.92 20.70
N SER A 342 -25.96 -10.63 19.51
CA SER A 342 -26.25 -9.45 18.71
C SER A 342 -26.96 -9.79 17.39
N TYR A 343 -27.35 -11.05 17.17
CA TYR A 343 -27.81 -11.57 15.89
C TYR A 343 -29.00 -10.77 15.31
N ASP A 344 -30.06 -10.59 16.10
CA ASP A 344 -31.28 -9.90 15.63
C ASP A 344 -31.01 -8.44 15.23
N LEU A 345 -30.08 -7.76 15.90
CA LEU A 345 -29.70 -6.39 15.58
C LEU A 345 -28.79 -6.33 14.35
N ILE A 346 -27.91 -7.32 14.16
CA ILE A 346 -27.12 -7.45 12.93
C ILE A 346 -28.07 -7.64 11.74
N GLU A 347 -29.07 -8.53 11.85
CA GLU A 347 -30.06 -8.74 10.80
C GLU A 347 -30.92 -7.50 10.52
N GLU A 348 -31.27 -6.71 11.54
CA GLU A 348 -31.93 -5.42 11.33
C GLU A 348 -31.01 -4.43 10.60
N CYS A 349 -29.74 -4.29 11.01
CA CYS A 349 -28.77 -3.41 10.35
C CYS A 349 -28.53 -3.79 8.89
N LYS A 350 -28.56 -5.09 8.55
CA LYS A 350 -28.49 -5.57 7.17
C LYS A 350 -29.71 -5.14 6.34
N ARG A 351 -30.91 -5.23 6.92
CA ARG A 351 -32.16 -4.86 6.23
C ARG A 351 -32.31 -3.35 6.05
N ASP A 352 -31.97 -2.60 7.09
CA ASP A 352 -32.07 -1.15 7.13
C ASP A 352 -31.10 -0.60 8.19
N ILE A 353 -29.99 -0.02 7.72
CA ILE A 353 -28.96 0.52 8.59
C ILE A 353 -29.47 1.66 9.50
N TYR A 354 -30.44 2.45 9.05
CA TYR A 354 -30.98 3.56 9.84
C TYR A 354 -31.78 3.01 11.03
N LYS A 355 -32.68 2.07 10.76
CA LYS A 355 -33.48 1.42 11.81
C LYS A 355 -32.63 0.57 12.75
N GLY A 356 -31.65 -0.15 12.21
CA GLY A 356 -30.66 -0.89 13.00
C GLY A 356 -29.87 0.03 13.94
N PHE A 357 -29.42 1.17 13.43
CA PHE A 357 -28.70 2.18 14.21
C PHE A 357 -29.53 2.77 15.34
N GLU A 358 -30.78 3.15 15.09
CA GLU A 358 -31.68 3.66 16.13
C GLU A 358 -31.85 2.66 17.28
N LYS A 359 -32.06 1.37 16.95
CA LYS A 359 -32.20 0.30 17.94
C LYS A 359 -30.91 0.06 18.72
N THR A 360 -29.78 -0.06 18.03
CA THR A 360 -28.46 -0.27 18.66
C THR A 360 -28.12 0.88 19.60
N LYS A 361 -28.39 2.12 19.19
CA LYS A 361 -28.16 3.31 20.00
C LYS A 361 -29.05 3.33 21.24
N ALA A 362 -30.34 3.03 21.10
CA ALA A 362 -31.27 2.94 22.24
C ALA A 362 -30.81 1.89 23.26
N GLN A 363 -30.39 0.70 22.80
CA GLN A 363 -29.89 -0.37 23.68
C GLN A 363 -28.60 0.05 24.41
N ASN A 364 -27.68 0.73 23.71
CA ASN A 364 -26.45 1.23 24.32
C ASN A 364 -26.73 2.32 25.37
N ASP A 365 -27.66 3.24 25.11
CA ASP A 365 -28.03 4.29 26.07
C ASP A 365 -28.64 3.71 27.34
N GLU A 366 -29.47 2.66 27.23
CA GLU A 366 -29.98 1.93 28.40
C GLU A 366 -28.86 1.25 29.19
N TYR A 367 -27.88 0.65 28.51
CA TYR A 367 -26.74 0.01 29.15
C TYR A 367 -25.87 1.01 29.91
N VAL A 368 -25.59 2.17 29.33
CA VAL A 368 -24.82 3.25 29.98
C VAL A 368 -25.55 3.76 31.22
N LYS A 369 -26.86 4.05 31.13
CA LYS A 369 -27.68 4.47 32.28
C LYS A 369 -27.67 3.43 33.41
N LYS A 370 -27.78 2.14 33.08
CA LYS A 370 -27.70 1.05 34.08
C LYS A 370 -26.33 0.96 34.76
N LYS A 371 -25.24 1.29 34.06
CA LYS A 371 -23.89 1.34 34.62
C LYS A 371 -23.67 2.55 35.52
N GLU A 372 -24.20 3.71 35.16
CA GLU A 372 -24.13 4.93 35.97
C GLU A 372 -24.92 4.77 37.27
N ASN A 373 -26.12 4.17 37.22
CA ASN A 373 -26.93 3.89 38.41
C ASN A 373 -26.35 2.82 39.36
N ARG A 374 -25.28 2.12 38.96
CA ARG A 374 -24.59 1.09 39.77
C ARG A 374 -23.29 1.60 40.42
N LYS A 375 -22.86 2.82 40.08
CA LYS A 375 -21.72 3.52 40.71
C LYS A 375 -22.25 4.54 41.69
#